data_AF-A0A7C3WV09-F1
#
_entry.id   AF-A0A7C3WV09-F1
#
_cell.length_a   1.000
_cell.length_b   1.000
_cell.length_c   1.000
_cell.angle_alpha   90.00
_cell.angle_beta   90.00
_cell.angle_gamma   90.00
#
_symmetry.space_group_name_H-M   'P 1'
#
loop_
_entity.id
_entity.type
_entity.pdbx_description
1 polymer ?
#
loop_
_entity_poly.entity_id
_entity_poly.type
_entity_poly.pdbx_seq_one_letter_code
_entity_poly.pdbx_strand_id
1 'polypeptide(L)'
;MKKNFGHLVLLITLLALFGLFVSETANAYILAEYYTGYGSGVPSNPFQTTYYRAKRLESNVDFNWGTGAPGLAGISDNYFAIGFRGMVYIPTTGNWTFYTQSDDGVRLRIDGTLRIDSWNLMGGDERSSGPFTLSAGWHKVDLDYFENEGGAVIRLLYEGPGVSKQVIPASAFDINKGVTQFQGIHGRYYRWSGGSPPSSPFTYGNWSMNRIDPNVNFNWGTSDPQLSNWISSDNFAVWWHSNIYIPTSGNWTFYTTTDDGARLWVDGTQRIDQWVDQGPIEVSSGAIYLDAGWHNIEMQYYENGGGA
;
A
#
# COMPACT_ATOMS: atom_id res chain seq x y z
N MET A 1 -20.89 -59.23 -38.63
CA MET A 1 -19.76 -58.30 -38.41
C MET A 1 -20.23 -57.19 -37.47
N LYS A 2 -19.89 -57.27 -36.18
CA LYS A 2 -19.72 -56.16 -35.21
C LYS A 2 -19.39 -56.79 -33.85
N LYS A 3 -18.26 -56.35 -33.30
CA LYS A 3 -17.52 -56.95 -32.18
C LYS A 3 -18.03 -56.43 -30.83
N ASN A 4 -18.06 -57.31 -29.83
CA ASN A 4 -18.07 -56.98 -28.40
C ASN A 4 -16.77 -56.28 -27.99
N PHE A 5 -16.86 -55.26 -27.14
CA PHE A 5 -15.93 -54.89 -26.05
C PHE A 5 -16.76 -54.03 -25.09
N GLY A 6 -16.94 -54.32 -23.80
CA GLY A 6 -15.92 -54.52 -22.78
C GLY A 6 -15.95 -53.29 -21.87
N HIS A 7 -16.72 -53.34 -20.78
CA HIS A 7 -16.75 -52.27 -19.76
C HIS A 7 -15.39 -52.21 -19.07
N LEU A 8 -14.72 -51.07 -19.14
CA LEU A 8 -13.56 -50.74 -18.32
C LEU A 8 -13.89 -49.48 -17.51
N VAL A 9 -14.18 -49.67 -16.24
CA VAL A 9 -14.21 -48.61 -15.24
C VAL A 9 -12.75 -48.26 -14.93
N LEU A 10 -12.30 -47.10 -15.37
CA LEU A 10 -10.98 -46.57 -15.01
C LEU A 10 -11.18 -45.55 -13.88
N LEU A 11 -10.91 -45.99 -12.65
CA LEU A 11 -10.58 -45.08 -11.55
C LEU A 11 -9.28 -44.34 -11.94
N ILE A 12 -9.38 -43.05 -12.25
CA ILE A 12 -8.22 -42.17 -12.27
C ILE A 12 -8.22 -41.41 -10.94
N THR A 13 -7.46 -41.92 -9.98
CA THR A 13 -6.88 -41.10 -8.91
C THR A 13 -5.98 -40.06 -9.56
N LEU A 14 -6.45 -38.82 -9.67
CA LEU A 14 -5.60 -37.72 -10.13
C LEU A 14 -4.77 -37.23 -8.94
N LEU A 15 -3.50 -37.64 -8.92
CA LEU A 15 -2.44 -37.02 -8.14
C LEU A 15 -2.48 -35.50 -8.33
N ALA A 16 -2.29 -34.77 -7.23
CA ALA A 16 -2.01 -33.35 -7.23
C ALA A 16 -0.82 -33.06 -8.15
N LEU A 17 -1.11 -32.60 -9.37
CA LEU A 17 -0.11 -32.00 -10.24
C LEU A 17 -0.05 -30.52 -9.87
N PHE A 18 1.09 -30.14 -9.28
CA PHE A 18 1.51 -28.77 -9.06
C PHE A 18 1.24 -27.95 -10.34
N GLY A 19 0.14 -27.19 -10.31
CA GLY A 19 -0.14 -26.15 -11.28
C GLY A 19 0.93 -25.08 -11.12
N LEU A 20 1.71 -24.93 -12.18
CA LEU A 20 2.66 -23.84 -12.39
C LEU A 20 1.86 -22.52 -12.40
N PHE A 21 1.68 -21.90 -11.23
CA PHE A 21 1.12 -20.56 -11.13
C PHE A 21 2.14 -19.56 -11.68
N VAL A 22 1.90 -19.08 -12.89
CA VAL A 22 2.63 -17.92 -13.40
C VAL A 22 2.06 -16.68 -12.70
N SER A 23 2.84 -16.18 -11.73
CA SER A 23 2.88 -14.80 -11.24
C SER A 23 1.60 -14.22 -10.61
N GLU A 24 1.30 -14.61 -9.37
CA GLU A 24 0.40 -13.87 -8.47
C GLU A 24 1.14 -12.88 -7.54
N THR A 25 2.34 -12.40 -7.92
CA THR A 25 3.20 -11.56 -7.07
C THR A 25 2.87 -10.07 -7.08
N ALA A 26 1.76 -9.64 -7.68
CA ALA A 26 1.49 -8.20 -7.85
C ALA A 26 1.19 -7.45 -6.54
N ASN A 27 0.87 -8.13 -5.43
CA ASN A 27 0.42 -7.49 -4.18
C ASN A 27 1.19 -7.91 -2.92
N ALA A 28 2.29 -8.66 -3.06
CA ALA A 28 3.08 -9.21 -1.93
C ALA A 28 4.01 -8.19 -1.27
N TYR A 29 3.45 -7.05 -0.83
CA TYR A 29 4.23 -5.92 -0.31
C TYR A 29 3.61 -5.32 0.96
N ILE A 30 4.47 -4.75 1.79
CA ILE A 30 4.11 -3.83 2.87
C ILE A 30 4.53 -2.41 2.48
N LEU A 31 3.73 -1.39 2.80
CA LEU A 31 4.11 0.01 2.59
C LEU A 31 5.10 0.42 3.68
N ALA A 32 6.27 0.91 3.31
CA ALA A 32 7.20 1.57 4.21
C ALA A 32 7.20 3.09 3.94
N GLU A 33 6.94 3.86 5.00
CA GLU A 33 7.06 5.32 5.01
C GLU A 33 8.31 5.72 5.81
N TYR A 34 9.30 6.30 5.13
CA TYR A 34 10.58 6.71 5.70
C TYR A 34 10.53 8.18 6.08
N TYR A 35 11.06 8.53 7.25
CA TYR A 35 11.06 9.88 7.81
C TYR A 35 12.45 10.26 8.28
N THR A 36 12.85 11.52 8.12
CA THR A 36 14.06 12.08 8.76
C THR A 36 13.89 13.57 9.06
N GLY A 37 14.75 14.12 9.93
CA GLY A 37 14.75 15.54 10.28
C GLY A 37 14.12 15.88 11.64
N TYR A 38 13.82 14.89 12.47
CA TYR A 38 13.31 15.07 13.84
C TYR A 38 14.41 15.28 14.90
N GLY A 39 15.69 15.18 14.52
CA GLY A 39 16.84 15.38 15.40
C GLY A 39 17.28 14.12 16.14
N SER A 40 18.15 14.29 17.14
CA SER A 40 18.76 13.21 17.90
C SER A 40 17.94 12.78 19.13
N GLY A 41 18.24 11.58 19.63
CA GLY A 41 17.60 10.96 20.79
C GLY A 41 16.35 10.16 20.43
N VAL A 42 15.61 9.74 21.45
CA VAL A 42 14.35 8.99 21.27
C VAL A 42 13.26 9.95 20.78
N PRO A 43 12.76 9.83 19.54
CA PRO A 43 11.76 10.76 19.03
C PRO A 43 10.40 10.50 19.68
N SER A 44 9.73 11.54 20.19
CA SER A 44 8.38 11.41 20.74
C SER A 44 7.36 10.99 19.67
N ASN A 45 7.47 11.60 18.48
CA ASN A 45 6.71 11.25 17.28
C ASN A 45 7.52 11.62 16.02
N PRO A 46 8.21 10.66 15.38
CA PRO A 46 8.96 10.91 14.14
C PRO A 46 8.08 10.87 12.88
N PHE A 47 6.80 10.52 12.99
CA PHE A 47 5.89 10.31 11.85
C PHE A 47 5.07 11.57 11.52
N GLN A 48 5.71 12.74 11.54
CA GLN A 48 5.06 14.02 11.27
C GLN A 48 5.19 14.40 9.79
N THR A 49 4.16 15.05 9.25
CA THR A 49 4.11 15.47 7.84
C THR A 49 5.04 16.65 7.51
N THR A 50 5.56 17.32 8.53
CA THR A 50 6.53 18.42 8.44
C THR A 50 7.96 17.92 8.22
N TYR A 51 8.24 16.65 8.50
CA TYR A 51 9.54 16.02 8.26
C TYR A 51 9.69 15.56 6.82
N TYR A 52 10.93 15.44 6.35
CA TYR A 52 11.18 14.85 5.04
C TYR A 52 10.67 13.42 5.05
N ARG A 53 9.97 13.02 3.98
CA ARG A 53 9.40 11.69 3.85
C ARG A 53 9.58 11.09 2.47
N ALA A 54 9.86 9.80 2.43
CA ALA A 54 9.86 8.98 1.22
C ALA A 54 9.02 7.72 1.45
N LYS A 55 8.56 7.06 0.38
CA LYS A 55 7.75 5.83 0.48
C LYS A 55 8.32 4.74 -0.40
N ARG A 56 8.30 3.48 0.05
CA ARG A 56 8.67 2.34 -0.79
C ARG A 56 7.78 1.16 -0.45
N LEU A 57 7.47 0.35 -1.45
CA LEU A 57 6.87 -0.96 -1.23
C LEU A 57 8.00 -1.93 -0.93
N GLU A 58 7.92 -2.58 0.22
CA GLU A 58 8.92 -3.57 0.66
C GLU A 58 8.31 -4.95 0.56
N SER A 59 9.06 -5.91 0.01
CA SER A 59 8.61 -7.30 -0.08
C SER A 59 8.61 -7.98 1.28
N ASN A 60 9.43 -7.54 2.24
CA ASN A 60 9.49 -8.06 3.60
C ASN A 60 10.04 -7.00 4.56
N VAL A 61 10.12 -7.34 5.84
CA VAL A 61 10.83 -6.54 6.85
C VAL A 61 12.00 -7.37 7.36
N ASP A 62 13.12 -7.31 6.66
CA ASP A 62 14.39 -7.95 7.01
C ASP A 62 15.56 -7.10 6.52
N PHE A 63 15.78 -5.99 7.21
CA PHE A 63 16.78 -5.00 6.83
C PHE A 63 17.92 -4.97 7.84
N ASN A 64 19.13 -4.93 7.32
CA ASN A 64 20.35 -4.62 8.07
C ASN A 64 21.15 -3.63 7.24
N TRP A 65 21.14 -2.37 7.63
CA TRP A 65 21.85 -1.29 6.93
C TRP A 65 23.25 -1.05 7.50
N GLY A 66 23.65 -1.76 8.57
CA GLY A 66 24.90 -1.48 9.27
C GLY A 66 24.91 -0.01 9.69
N THR A 67 25.97 0.72 9.39
CA THR A 67 26.07 2.15 9.71
C THR A 67 25.59 3.09 8.60
N GLY A 68 24.74 2.61 7.70
CA GLY A 68 24.29 3.36 6.52
C GLY A 68 22.77 3.57 6.47
N ALA A 69 22.33 4.37 5.49
CA ALA A 69 20.92 4.66 5.25
C ALA A 69 20.16 3.56 4.48
N PRO A 70 18.81 3.60 4.50
CA PRO A 70 17.94 2.75 3.67
C PRO A 70 18.04 2.89 2.14
N GLY A 71 18.96 3.73 1.64
CA GLY A 71 19.22 3.92 0.22
C GLY A 71 18.15 4.74 -0.52
N LEU A 72 17.38 5.56 0.19
CA LEU A 72 16.47 6.53 -0.41
C LEU A 72 17.10 7.93 -0.39
N ALA A 73 17.01 8.64 -1.52
CA ALA A 73 17.48 10.02 -1.60
C ALA A 73 16.84 10.87 -0.49
N GLY A 74 17.64 11.66 0.22
CA GLY A 74 17.17 12.53 1.30
C GLY A 74 16.97 11.85 2.66
N ILE A 75 17.10 10.53 2.77
CA ILE A 75 17.16 9.82 4.06
C ILE A 75 18.62 9.71 4.49
N SER A 76 18.92 10.27 5.67
CA SER A 76 20.26 10.25 6.27
C SER A 76 20.60 8.88 6.85
N ASP A 77 21.90 8.61 7.06
CA ASP A 77 22.39 7.38 7.72
C ASP A 77 21.93 7.29 9.17
N ASN A 78 21.67 8.44 9.81
CA ASN A 78 21.24 8.56 11.20
C ASN A 78 19.90 9.32 11.27
N TYR A 79 19.21 9.20 12.41
CA TYR A 79 17.98 9.94 12.73
C TYR A 79 16.88 9.75 11.68
N PHE A 80 16.58 8.50 11.36
CA PHE A 80 15.50 8.15 10.47
C PHE A 80 14.50 7.18 11.11
N ALA A 81 13.23 7.29 10.73
CA ALA A 81 12.18 6.41 11.22
C ALA A 81 11.44 5.79 10.05
N ILE A 82 10.86 4.61 10.28
CA ILE A 82 10.09 3.89 9.29
C ILE A 82 8.76 3.43 9.89
N GLY A 83 7.67 3.79 9.23
CA GLY A 83 6.35 3.25 9.49
C GLY A 83 6.02 2.21 8.43
N PHE A 84 5.97 0.93 8.80
CA PHE A 84 5.47 -0.14 7.94
C PHE A 84 3.97 -0.34 8.15
N ARG A 85 3.21 -0.39 7.06
CA ARG A 85 1.74 -0.47 7.03
C ARG A 85 1.28 -1.51 6.02
N GLY A 86 0.45 -2.44 6.46
CA GLY A 86 -0.15 -3.44 5.58
C GLY A 86 -0.87 -4.52 6.35
N MET A 87 -0.96 -5.69 5.73
CA MET A 87 -1.66 -6.85 6.27
C MET A 87 -0.73 -8.04 6.27
N VAL A 88 -0.84 -8.88 7.28
CA VAL A 88 -0.10 -10.14 7.43
C VAL A 88 -1.05 -11.33 7.39
N TYR A 89 -0.72 -12.35 6.60
CA TYR A 89 -1.53 -13.56 6.49
C TYR A 89 -1.17 -14.58 7.58
N ILE A 90 -2.19 -15.06 8.26
CA ILE A 90 -2.13 -16.11 9.26
C ILE A 90 -2.79 -17.37 8.67
N PRO A 91 -2.03 -18.44 8.35
CA PRO A 91 -2.59 -19.61 7.67
C PRO A 91 -3.53 -20.45 8.55
N THR A 92 -3.32 -20.43 9.86
CA THR A 92 -4.03 -21.31 10.80
C THR A 92 -4.39 -20.56 12.07
N THR A 93 -5.64 -20.67 12.50
CA THR A 93 -6.09 -20.16 13.80
C THR A 93 -5.30 -20.82 14.92
N GLY A 94 -4.80 -20.02 15.87
CA GLY A 94 -4.11 -20.52 17.04
C GLY A 94 -3.21 -19.48 17.69
N ASN A 95 -2.29 -19.93 18.54
CA ASN A 95 -1.37 -19.05 19.23
C ASN A 95 -0.17 -18.72 18.34
N TRP A 96 -0.01 -17.45 18.04
CA TRP A 96 1.11 -16.91 17.28
C TRP A 96 1.95 -15.99 18.16
N THR A 97 3.26 -16.02 17.93
CA THR A 97 4.21 -15.09 18.55
C THR A 97 4.88 -14.29 17.45
N PHE A 98 4.90 -12.96 17.59
CA PHE A 98 5.68 -12.08 16.73
C PHE A 98 6.96 -11.68 17.43
N TYR A 99 8.01 -11.45 16.63
CA TYR A 99 9.29 -10.96 17.11
C TYR A 99 9.76 -9.79 16.25
N THR A 100 10.40 -8.84 16.89
CA THR A 100 11.14 -7.78 16.21
C THR A 100 12.60 -7.87 16.62
N GLN A 101 13.53 -7.78 15.67
CA GLN A 101 14.92 -7.49 15.98
C GLN A 101 15.19 -6.07 15.52
N SER A 102 15.55 -5.16 16.42
CA SER A 102 15.81 -3.78 16.01
C SER A 102 16.94 -3.09 16.77
N ASP A 103 17.56 -2.17 16.06
CA ASP A 103 18.51 -1.16 16.51
C ASP A 103 18.13 0.09 15.73
N ASP A 104 17.56 1.15 16.31
CA ASP A 104 17.09 1.32 17.70
C ASP A 104 15.64 0.83 17.95
N GLY A 105 14.72 1.73 18.27
CA GLY A 105 13.46 1.46 18.95
C GLY A 105 12.35 0.98 18.02
N VAL A 106 11.40 0.22 18.57
CA VAL A 106 10.36 -0.45 17.80
C VAL A 106 9.02 -0.52 18.53
N ARG A 107 7.92 -0.38 17.80
CA ARG A 107 6.55 -0.64 18.26
C ARG A 107 5.79 -1.47 17.23
N LEU A 108 5.26 -2.62 17.63
CA LEU A 108 4.45 -3.49 16.77
C LEU A 108 3.01 -3.52 17.26
N ARG A 109 2.07 -3.24 16.35
CA ARG A 109 0.64 -3.45 16.57
C ARG A 109 0.11 -4.49 15.58
N ILE A 110 -0.68 -5.42 16.10
CA ILE A 110 -1.44 -6.39 15.30
C ILE A 110 -2.93 -6.15 15.59
N ASP A 111 -3.71 -5.91 14.53
CA ASP A 111 -5.12 -5.48 14.60
C ASP A 111 -5.32 -4.28 15.54
N GLY A 112 -4.40 -3.31 15.46
CA GLY A 112 -4.39 -2.10 16.30
C GLY A 112 -3.98 -2.32 17.76
N THR A 113 -3.85 -3.56 18.22
CA THR A 113 -3.39 -3.87 19.59
C THR A 113 -1.88 -3.81 19.66
N LEU A 114 -1.32 -3.00 20.57
CA LEU A 114 0.12 -2.92 20.82
C LEU A 114 0.62 -4.23 21.43
N ARG A 115 1.50 -4.92 20.71
CA ARG A 115 2.06 -6.23 21.08
C ARG A 115 3.51 -6.14 21.53
N ILE A 116 4.28 -5.23 20.95
CA ILE A 116 5.67 -4.93 21.35
C ILE A 116 5.79 -3.41 21.48
N ASP A 117 6.32 -2.95 22.60
CA ASP A 117 6.62 -1.54 22.85
C ASP A 117 8.01 -1.40 23.48
N SER A 118 9.01 -1.16 22.63
CA SER A 118 10.39 -0.92 23.04
C SER A 118 10.88 0.35 22.36
N TRP A 119 10.20 1.47 22.65
CA TRP A 119 10.48 2.78 22.06
C TRP A 119 11.58 3.54 22.82
N ASN A 120 12.79 3.00 22.78
CA ASN A 120 13.97 3.50 23.47
C ASN A 120 15.23 3.22 22.63
N LEU A 121 16.34 3.88 22.95
CA LEU A 121 17.65 3.53 22.36
C LEU A 121 18.04 2.11 22.80
N MET A 122 18.47 1.27 21.85
CA MET A 122 18.85 -0.12 22.12
C MET A 122 19.61 -0.72 20.94
N GLY A 123 20.58 -1.60 21.22
CA GLY A 123 21.38 -2.25 20.18
C GLY A 123 20.84 -3.61 19.75
N GLY A 124 20.62 -3.81 18.44
CA GLY A 124 20.35 -5.07 17.72
C GLY A 124 19.41 -6.11 18.35
N ASP A 125 18.60 -5.70 19.31
CA ASP A 125 17.98 -6.55 20.31
C ASP A 125 16.69 -7.20 19.80
N GLU A 126 16.42 -8.43 20.21
CA GLU A 126 15.14 -9.07 19.93
C GLU A 126 14.09 -8.74 21.01
N ARG A 127 12.86 -8.48 20.58
CA ARG A 127 11.66 -8.37 21.41
C ARG A 127 10.61 -9.35 20.93
N SER A 128 9.82 -9.87 21.86
CA SER A 128 8.73 -10.81 21.57
C SER A 128 7.41 -10.26 22.06
N SER A 129 6.34 -10.50 21.33
CA SER A 129 4.97 -10.22 21.76
C SER A 129 4.47 -11.18 22.86
N GLY A 130 5.17 -12.30 23.07
CA GLY A 130 4.56 -13.49 23.65
C GLY A 130 3.48 -14.10 22.74
N PRO A 131 3.00 -15.31 23.04
CA PRO A 131 1.96 -15.94 22.25
C PRO A 131 0.60 -15.28 22.50
N PHE A 132 -0.15 -15.00 21.44
CA PHE A 132 -1.55 -14.61 21.52
C PHE A 132 -2.35 -15.26 20.38
N THR A 133 -3.64 -15.46 20.61
CA THR A 133 -4.49 -16.14 19.63
C THR A 133 -4.86 -15.21 18.47
N LEU A 134 -4.65 -15.69 17.24
CA LEU A 134 -5.13 -15.09 16.00
C LEU A 134 -6.01 -16.08 15.25
N SER A 135 -7.00 -15.58 14.52
CA SER A 135 -7.76 -16.37 13.54
C SER A 135 -6.92 -16.63 12.29
N ALA A 136 -7.25 -17.67 11.52
CA ALA A 136 -6.75 -17.79 10.16
C ALA A 136 -7.31 -16.63 9.31
N GLY A 137 -6.48 -16.07 8.42
CA GLY A 137 -6.84 -14.96 7.55
C GLY A 137 -5.86 -13.79 7.63
N TRP A 138 -6.26 -12.65 7.10
CA TRP A 138 -5.45 -11.45 7.07
C TRP A 138 -5.66 -10.59 8.31
N HIS A 139 -4.55 -10.13 8.89
CA HIS A 139 -4.51 -9.31 10.10
C HIS A 139 -3.74 -8.02 9.85
N LYS A 140 -4.20 -6.91 10.41
CA LYS A 140 -3.53 -5.62 10.20
C LYS A 140 -2.20 -5.61 10.93
N VAL A 141 -1.15 -5.15 10.27
CA VAL A 141 0.17 -4.95 10.87
C VAL A 141 0.59 -3.48 10.73
N ASP A 142 0.87 -2.86 11.88
CA ASP A 142 1.49 -1.54 11.95
C ASP A 142 2.80 -1.69 12.76
N LEU A 143 3.95 -1.50 12.10
CA LEU A 143 5.27 -1.55 12.72
C LEU A 143 5.93 -0.18 12.61
N ASP A 144 6.26 0.42 13.74
CA ASP A 144 7.01 1.66 13.83
C ASP A 144 8.43 1.33 14.26
N TYR A 145 9.41 1.92 13.59
CA TYR A 145 10.84 1.77 13.87
C TYR A 145 11.51 3.15 13.84
N PHE A 146 12.52 3.36 14.67
CA PHE A 146 13.45 4.48 14.50
C PHE A 146 14.89 4.04 14.69
N GLU A 147 15.76 4.70 13.95
CA GLU A 147 17.20 4.72 14.12
C GLU A 147 17.62 6.07 14.67
N ASN A 148 18.48 6.07 15.67
CA ASN A 148 19.19 7.26 16.12
C ASN A 148 20.58 7.33 15.48
N GLU A 149 21.56 6.60 16.02
CA GLU A 149 22.94 6.61 15.56
C GLU A 149 23.55 5.22 15.68
N GLY A 150 24.47 4.88 14.79
CA GLY A 150 25.26 3.66 14.91
C GLY A 150 24.78 2.61 13.93
N GLY A 151 24.39 1.45 14.44
CA GLY A 151 23.99 0.31 13.60
C GLY A 151 22.48 0.27 13.42
N ALA A 152 21.99 0.22 12.19
CA ALA A 152 20.56 0.16 11.91
C ALA A 152 20.13 -1.24 11.43
N VAL A 153 19.23 -1.87 12.17
CA VAL A 153 18.61 -3.15 11.80
C VAL A 153 17.12 -3.14 12.15
N ILE A 154 16.29 -3.72 11.29
CA ILE A 154 14.89 -4.01 11.61
C ILE A 154 14.46 -5.30 10.92
N ARG A 155 14.02 -6.28 11.70
CA ARG A 155 13.43 -7.54 11.21
C ARG A 155 12.09 -7.78 11.88
N LEU A 156 11.11 -8.26 11.12
CA LEU A 156 9.84 -8.75 11.64
C LEU A 156 9.71 -10.25 11.37
N LEU A 157 9.54 -11.01 12.44
CA LEU A 157 9.45 -12.47 12.43
C LEU A 157 8.16 -12.93 13.11
N TYR A 158 7.75 -14.16 12.83
CA TYR A 158 6.65 -14.82 13.53
C TYR A 158 6.90 -16.31 13.75
N GLU A 159 6.17 -16.92 14.67
CA GLU A 159 6.02 -18.38 14.78
C GLU A 159 4.58 -18.71 15.18
N GLY A 160 4.12 -19.92 14.86
CA GLY A 160 2.74 -20.33 15.13
C GLY A 160 2.47 -21.79 14.78
N PRO A 161 1.19 -22.22 14.77
CA PRO A 161 0.82 -23.60 14.49
C PRO A 161 1.29 -24.05 13.11
N GLY A 162 2.22 -25.01 13.08
CA GLY A 162 2.79 -25.55 11.85
C GLY A 162 3.83 -24.64 11.17
N VAL A 163 4.22 -23.53 11.81
CA VAL A 163 5.17 -22.55 11.28
C VAL A 163 6.26 -22.30 12.32
N SER A 164 7.48 -22.79 12.06
CA SER A 164 8.64 -22.46 12.88
C SER A 164 9.00 -20.99 12.75
N LYS A 165 9.64 -20.44 13.80
CA LYS A 165 10.13 -19.06 13.80
C LYS A 165 10.91 -18.71 12.54
N GLN A 166 10.46 -17.68 11.85
CA GLN A 166 11.07 -17.20 10.61
C GLN A 166 10.72 -15.72 10.36
N VAL A 167 11.54 -15.05 9.57
CA VAL A 167 11.18 -13.77 8.95
C VAL A 167 9.86 -13.95 8.21
N ILE A 168 8.94 -13.00 8.38
CA ILE A 168 7.65 -13.07 7.69
C ILE A 168 7.92 -13.02 6.17
N PRO A 169 7.56 -14.07 5.42
CA PRO A 169 7.88 -14.16 4.00
C PRO A 169 7.06 -13.14 3.21
N ALA A 170 7.57 -12.72 2.05
CA ALA A 170 6.88 -11.74 1.22
C ALA A 170 5.45 -12.15 0.84
N SER A 171 5.23 -13.44 0.59
CA SER A 171 3.92 -14.00 0.30
C SER A 171 2.90 -13.88 1.45
N ALA A 172 3.36 -13.55 2.67
CA ALA A 172 2.50 -13.33 3.82
C ALA A 172 2.18 -11.84 4.04
N PHE A 173 2.72 -10.91 3.25
CA PHE A 173 2.32 -9.50 3.27
C PHE A 173 1.41 -9.16 2.11
N ASP A 174 0.45 -8.28 2.36
CA ASP A 174 -0.31 -7.62 1.30
C ASP A 174 -0.85 -6.28 1.81
N ILE A 175 -0.65 -5.20 1.06
CA ILE A 175 -1.16 -3.88 1.42
C ILE A 175 -2.68 -3.76 1.25
N ASN A 176 -3.27 -4.62 0.41
CA ASN A 176 -4.65 -4.56 -0.04
C ASN A 176 -5.58 -5.58 0.67
N LYS A 177 -5.06 -6.63 1.31
CA LYS A 177 -5.89 -7.75 1.81
C LYS A 177 -6.32 -7.60 3.27
N GLY A 178 -7.60 -7.27 3.49
CA GLY A 178 -8.20 -7.13 4.83
C GLY A 178 -8.24 -5.68 5.32
N VAL A 179 -8.04 -4.74 4.39
CA VAL A 179 -8.65 -3.42 4.45
C VAL A 179 -10.17 -3.57 4.22
N THR A 180 -10.93 -3.93 5.26
CA THR A 180 -12.38 -3.71 5.27
C THR A 180 -12.76 -2.35 5.87
N GLN A 181 -11.79 -1.43 6.05
CA GLN A 181 -12.06 -0.15 6.72
C GLN A 181 -11.14 1.04 6.39
N PHE A 182 -10.51 1.10 5.20
CA PHE A 182 -10.43 2.41 4.56
C PHE A 182 -11.77 2.59 3.85
N GLN A 183 -12.75 3.21 4.51
CA GLN A 183 -13.82 3.86 3.75
C GLN A 183 -13.16 5.04 3.04
N GLY A 184 -12.55 4.75 1.90
CA GLY A 184 -11.92 5.73 1.06
C GLY A 184 -10.78 5.21 0.21
N ILE A 185 -10.42 6.03 -0.76
CA ILE A 185 -9.39 5.86 -1.77
C ILE A 185 -8.20 6.72 -1.35
N HIS A 186 -6.99 6.19 -1.45
CA HIS A 186 -5.81 6.93 -1.04
C HIS A 186 -5.47 7.99 -2.10
N GLY A 187 -5.79 9.25 -1.81
CA GLY A 187 -5.49 10.41 -2.65
C GLY A 187 -4.11 10.98 -2.34
N ARG A 188 -3.26 11.06 -3.37
CA ARG A 188 -2.02 11.82 -3.36
C ARG A 188 -2.25 13.14 -4.09
N TYR A 189 -2.16 14.24 -3.37
CA TYR A 189 -2.39 15.59 -3.87
C TYR A 189 -1.06 16.25 -4.19
N TYR A 190 -0.99 16.87 -5.35
CA TYR A 190 0.18 17.53 -5.92
C TYR A 190 -0.21 18.96 -6.26
N ARG A 191 0.78 19.86 -6.23
CA ARG A 191 0.62 21.25 -6.67
C ARG A 191 1.79 21.66 -7.54
N TRP A 192 1.58 22.61 -8.43
CA TRP A 192 2.65 23.27 -9.17
C TRP A 192 2.45 24.79 -9.16
N SER A 193 3.48 25.51 -9.64
CA SER A 193 3.50 26.97 -9.64
C SER A 193 3.23 27.52 -11.04
N GLY A 194 1.94 27.66 -11.40
CA GLY A 194 1.47 28.33 -12.61
C GLY A 194 1.91 27.70 -13.94
N GLY A 195 1.32 28.19 -15.04
CA GLY A 195 1.56 27.67 -16.38
C GLY A 195 0.84 26.35 -16.65
N SER A 196 1.09 25.75 -17.81
CA SER A 196 0.43 24.52 -18.25
C SER A 196 0.66 23.34 -17.28
N PRO A 197 -0.33 22.43 -17.15
CA PRO A 197 -0.21 21.27 -16.28
C PRO A 197 0.97 20.40 -16.74
N PRO A 198 1.81 19.91 -15.81
CA PRO A 198 2.86 18.95 -16.17
C PRO A 198 2.25 17.71 -16.84
N SER A 199 2.95 17.13 -17.81
CA SER A 199 2.50 15.88 -18.46
C SER A 199 2.42 14.69 -17.48
N SER A 200 3.20 14.75 -16.41
CA SER A 200 3.20 13.83 -15.28
C SER A 200 3.49 14.61 -13.99
N PRO A 201 2.48 15.22 -13.33
CA PRO A 201 2.68 15.95 -12.08
C PRO A 201 3.05 15.02 -10.91
N PHE A 202 2.91 13.70 -11.12
CA PHE A 202 3.07 12.61 -10.15
C PHE A 202 4.51 12.12 -9.97
N THR A 203 5.51 12.86 -10.43
CA THR A 203 6.92 12.45 -10.33
C THR A 203 7.50 12.61 -8.92
N TYR A 204 8.46 11.74 -8.61
CA TYR A 204 9.26 11.80 -7.39
C TYR A 204 10.03 13.12 -7.31
N GLY A 205 9.76 13.94 -6.28
CA GLY A 205 10.39 15.24 -6.06
C GLY A 205 9.41 16.41 -5.92
N ASN A 206 8.16 16.23 -6.37
CA ASN A 206 7.09 17.19 -6.08
C ASN A 206 6.54 16.96 -4.66
N TRP A 207 6.41 18.04 -3.90
CA TRP A 207 5.72 18.03 -2.60
C TRP A 207 4.31 17.47 -2.82
N SER A 208 3.96 16.40 -2.11
CA SER A 208 2.62 15.85 -2.14
C SER A 208 2.04 15.75 -0.73
N MET A 209 0.73 15.93 -0.60
CA MET A 209 -0.02 15.60 0.60
C MET A 209 -0.84 14.32 0.38
N ASN A 210 -0.94 13.48 1.41
CA ASN A 210 -1.74 12.26 1.35
C ASN A 210 -3.02 12.49 2.16
N ARG A 211 -4.16 12.12 1.59
CA ARG A 211 -5.46 12.12 2.27
C ARG A 211 -6.18 10.81 1.94
N ILE A 212 -6.96 10.29 2.88
CA ILE A 212 -7.93 9.23 2.59
C ILE A 212 -9.23 9.91 2.20
N ASP A 213 -9.66 9.67 0.96
CA ASP A 213 -10.86 10.27 0.39
C ASP A 213 -12.00 9.26 0.41
N PRO A 214 -13.13 9.48 1.11
CA PRO A 214 -14.17 8.46 1.31
C PRO A 214 -14.74 7.90 -0.01
N ASN A 215 -14.67 8.69 -1.09
CA ASN A 215 -14.96 8.34 -2.46
C ASN A 215 -14.26 9.36 -3.39
N VAL A 216 -14.31 9.12 -4.70
CA VAL A 216 -14.00 10.14 -5.71
C VAL A 216 -15.32 10.76 -6.15
N ASN A 217 -15.80 11.73 -5.38
CA ASN A 217 -16.97 12.54 -5.67
C ASN A 217 -16.78 13.93 -5.06
N PHE A 218 -16.09 14.78 -5.81
CA PHE A 218 -15.70 16.12 -5.37
C PHE A 218 -16.36 17.18 -6.24
N ASN A 219 -16.68 18.30 -5.61
CA ASN A 219 -17.06 19.55 -6.25
C ASN A 219 -16.47 20.65 -5.38
N TRP A 220 -15.29 21.11 -5.76
CA TRP A 220 -14.58 22.18 -5.09
C TRP A 220 -15.01 23.56 -5.62
N GLY A 221 -15.65 23.62 -6.79
CA GLY A 221 -16.01 24.85 -7.46
C GLY A 221 -14.75 25.68 -7.70
N THR A 222 -14.78 26.97 -7.40
CA THR A 222 -13.59 27.83 -7.47
C THR A 222 -12.76 27.81 -6.19
N SER A 223 -12.91 26.76 -5.35
CA SER A 223 -12.19 26.58 -4.09
C SER A 223 -11.18 25.44 -4.21
N ASP A 224 -10.54 25.07 -3.10
CA ASP A 224 -9.46 24.10 -3.07
C ASP A 224 -9.83 22.84 -2.28
N PRO A 225 -9.05 21.74 -2.41
CA PRO A 225 -9.27 20.51 -1.64
C PRO A 225 -9.16 20.61 -0.11
N GLN A 226 -9.01 21.80 0.47
CA GLN A 226 -8.96 22.08 1.91
C GLN A 226 -7.82 21.37 2.64
N LEU A 227 -6.64 21.33 2.02
CA LEU A 227 -5.44 20.72 2.60
C LEU A 227 -4.63 21.74 3.41
N SER A 228 -5.27 22.33 4.42
CA SER A 228 -4.61 23.25 5.39
C SER A 228 -3.81 24.39 4.72
N ASN A 229 -4.37 25.01 3.69
CA ASN A 229 -3.75 26.07 2.88
C ASN A 229 -2.47 25.65 2.11
N TRP A 230 -2.19 24.34 2.02
CA TRP A 230 -1.06 23.83 1.24
C TRP A 230 -1.36 23.77 -0.25
N ILE A 231 -2.62 23.58 -0.63
CA ILE A 231 -3.08 23.52 -2.01
C ILE A 231 -3.84 24.81 -2.35
N SER A 232 -3.71 25.30 -3.58
CA SER A 232 -4.48 26.43 -4.12
C SER A 232 -5.72 25.94 -4.86
N SER A 233 -6.63 26.87 -5.18
CA SER A 233 -7.83 26.61 -6.00
C SER A 233 -7.50 26.07 -7.39
N ASP A 234 -6.34 26.46 -7.92
CA ASP A 234 -5.87 26.07 -9.23
C ASP A 234 -4.47 25.45 -9.12
N ASN A 235 -4.01 24.86 -10.22
CA ASN A 235 -2.67 24.25 -10.35
C ASN A 235 -2.44 23.08 -9.39
N PHE A 236 -3.39 22.16 -9.31
CA PHE A 236 -3.26 20.97 -8.50
C PHE A 236 -3.62 19.70 -9.24
N ALA A 237 -3.10 18.57 -8.76
CA ALA A 237 -3.40 17.26 -9.32
C ALA A 237 -3.63 16.26 -8.20
N VAL A 238 -4.47 15.27 -8.46
CA VAL A 238 -4.75 14.20 -7.51
C VAL A 238 -4.55 12.86 -8.17
N TRP A 239 -3.85 11.98 -7.47
CA TRP A 239 -3.68 10.59 -7.84
C TRP A 239 -4.33 9.70 -6.79
N TRP A 240 -5.44 9.11 -7.19
CA TRP A 240 -6.18 8.12 -6.43
C TRP A 240 -5.81 6.71 -6.88
N HIS A 241 -5.58 5.81 -5.93
CA HIS A 241 -5.35 4.40 -6.19
C HIS A 241 -6.12 3.55 -5.17
N SER A 242 -6.80 2.50 -5.64
CA SER A 242 -7.55 1.56 -4.82
C SER A 242 -7.84 0.25 -5.57
N ASN A 243 -8.66 -0.60 -4.97
CA ASN A 243 -9.35 -1.69 -5.64
C ASN A 243 -10.87 -1.45 -5.61
N ILE A 244 -11.57 -1.91 -6.64
CA ILE A 244 -13.03 -1.93 -6.73
C ILE A 244 -13.52 -3.38 -6.76
N TYR A 245 -14.70 -3.63 -6.19
CA TYR A 245 -15.32 -4.93 -6.26
C TYR A 245 -16.36 -4.95 -7.38
N ILE A 246 -16.16 -5.85 -8.35
CA ILE A 246 -17.10 -6.16 -9.41
C ILE A 246 -18.01 -7.31 -8.92
N PRO A 247 -19.31 -7.06 -8.70
CA PRO A 247 -20.20 -8.05 -8.11
C PRO A 247 -20.56 -9.19 -9.06
N THR A 248 -20.51 -8.95 -10.37
CA THR A 248 -20.86 -9.93 -11.40
C THR A 248 -19.95 -9.79 -12.61
N SER A 249 -19.43 -10.92 -13.11
CA SER A 249 -18.69 -10.94 -14.36
C SER A 249 -19.55 -10.40 -15.49
N GLY A 250 -18.97 -9.58 -16.37
CA GLY A 250 -19.68 -9.00 -17.49
C GLY A 250 -19.03 -7.73 -18.01
N ASN A 251 -19.76 -7.03 -18.88
CA ASN A 251 -19.31 -5.76 -19.42
C ASN A 251 -19.68 -4.61 -18.47
N TRP A 252 -18.66 -3.96 -17.93
CA TRP A 252 -18.77 -2.78 -17.08
C TRP A 252 -18.31 -1.55 -17.83
N THR A 253 -18.89 -0.39 -17.52
CA THR A 253 -18.48 0.90 -18.09
C THR A 253 -18.20 1.85 -16.93
N PHE A 254 -17.03 2.47 -16.96
CA PHE A 254 -16.65 3.51 -16.01
C PHE A 254 -16.86 4.87 -16.64
N TYR A 255 -17.22 5.83 -15.81
CA TYR A 255 -17.43 7.22 -16.21
C TYR A 255 -16.61 8.12 -15.29
N THR A 256 -16.04 9.17 -15.85
CA THR A 256 -15.40 10.27 -15.12
C THR A 256 -16.04 11.57 -15.56
N THR A 257 -16.43 12.41 -14.62
CA THR A 257 -16.87 13.79 -14.90
C THR A 257 -15.88 14.72 -14.23
N THR A 258 -15.06 15.43 -15.02
CA THR A 258 -13.98 16.26 -14.49
C THR A 258 -13.88 17.61 -15.20
N ASP A 259 -13.40 18.58 -14.45
CA ASP A 259 -12.97 19.93 -14.84
C ASP A 259 -11.67 20.15 -14.04
N ASP A 260 -10.47 20.19 -14.61
CA ASP A 260 -10.08 19.92 -16.00
C ASP A 260 -9.96 18.40 -16.34
N GLY A 261 -8.73 17.89 -16.42
CA GLY A 261 -8.41 16.65 -17.13
C GLY A 261 -8.25 15.42 -16.24
N ALA A 262 -8.49 14.24 -16.81
CA ALA A 262 -8.41 12.98 -16.07
C ALA A 262 -7.88 11.80 -16.91
N ARG A 263 -7.33 10.81 -16.21
CA ARG A 263 -6.97 9.50 -16.73
C ARG A 263 -7.44 8.42 -15.78
N LEU A 264 -7.91 7.30 -16.33
CA LEU A 264 -8.39 6.16 -15.55
C LEU A 264 -7.74 4.87 -16.06
N TRP A 265 -7.24 4.06 -15.14
CA TRP A 265 -6.78 2.70 -15.41
C TRP A 265 -7.61 1.70 -14.62
N VAL A 266 -7.89 0.56 -15.25
CA VAL A 266 -8.50 -0.61 -14.61
C VAL A 266 -7.63 -1.81 -14.93
N ASP A 267 -7.17 -2.50 -13.89
CA ASP A 267 -6.17 -3.60 -13.95
C ASP A 267 -4.92 -3.20 -14.76
N GLY A 268 -4.39 -2.02 -14.46
CA GLY A 268 -3.20 -1.47 -15.12
C GLY A 268 -3.37 -1.06 -16.60
N THR A 269 -4.54 -1.31 -17.20
CA THR A 269 -4.82 -0.90 -18.58
C THR A 269 -5.51 0.45 -18.58
N GLN A 270 -4.97 1.43 -19.34
CA GLN A 270 -5.58 2.75 -19.46
C GLN A 270 -6.91 2.64 -20.21
N ARG A 271 -7.98 3.13 -19.59
CA ARG A 271 -9.36 3.06 -20.09
C ARG A 271 -9.89 4.42 -20.49
N ILE A 272 -9.46 5.48 -19.80
CA ILE A 272 -9.78 6.87 -20.12
C ILE A 272 -8.47 7.66 -20.17
N ASP A 273 -8.31 8.49 -21.19
CA ASP A 273 -7.22 9.46 -21.33
C ASP A 273 -7.79 10.78 -21.87
N GLN A 274 -8.26 11.62 -20.95
CA GLN A 274 -8.80 12.95 -21.23
C GLN A 274 -7.95 13.99 -20.49
N TRP A 275 -6.64 14.02 -20.76
CA TRP A 275 -5.69 14.89 -20.08
C TRP A 275 -5.52 16.25 -20.80
N VAL A 276 -6.59 17.05 -20.82
CA VAL A 276 -6.66 18.35 -21.52
C VAL A 276 -7.43 19.39 -20.70
N ASP A 277 -7.08 20.66 -20.87
CA ASP A 277 -7.77 21.79 -20.21
C ASP A 277 -9.16 21.98 -20.84
N GLN A 278 -10.20 21.97 -20.01
CA GLN A 278 -11.59 21.94 -20.44
C GLN A 278 -12.53 22.13 -19.24
N GLY A 279 -13.73 22.68 -19.49
CA GLY A 279 -14.79 22.67 -18.47
C GLY A 279 -15.36 21.26 -18.21
N PRO A 280 -16.37 21.13 -17.33
CA PRO A 280 -16.85 19.83 -16.84
C PRO A 280 -17.39 18.97 -17.98
N ILE A 281 -16.81 17.78 -18.14
CA ILE A 281 -17.24 16.81 -19.16
C ILE A 281 -17.23 15.39 -18.64
N GLU A 282 -18.27 14.63 -18.98
CA GLU A 282 -18.34 13.20 -18.73
C GLU A 282 -17.65 12.43 -19.86
N VAL A 283 -16.70 11.57 -19.50
CA VAL A 283 -15.99 10.66 -20.40
C VAL A 283 -16.20 9.24 -19.94
N SER A 284 -16.47 8.36 -20.90
CA SER A 284 -16.69 6.93 -20.67
C SER A 284 -15.47 6.10 -21.07
N SER A 285 -15.20 5.03 -20.33
CA SER A 285 -14.24 4.00 -20.73
C SER A 285 -14.67 3.15 -21.93
N GLY A 286 -15.96 3.24 -22.31
CA GLY A 286 -16.62 2.18 -23.06
C GLY A 286 -16.78 0.89 -22.25
N ALA A 287 -17.44 -0.10 -22.85
CA ALA A 287 -17.65 -1.40 -22.21
C ALA A 287 -16.35 -2.21 -22.12
N ILE A 288 -16.02 -2.64 -20.91
CA ILE A 288 -14.86 -3.47 -20.58
C ILE A 288 -15.37 -4.74 -19.91
N TYR A 289 -14.95 -5.90 -20.40
CA TYR A 289 -15.25 -7.15 -19.71
C TYR A 289 -14.38 -7.28 -18.45
N LEU A 290 -15.01 -7.47 -17.30
CA LEU A 290 -14.37 -7.76 -16.01
C LEU A 290 -15.01 -9.00 -15.40
N ASP A 291 -14.22 -9.80 -14.70
CA ASP A 291 -14.76 -10.91 -13.91
C ASP A 291 -15.34 -10.43 -12.58
N ALA A 292 -16.19 -11.22 -11.93
CA ALA A 292 -16.59 -10.94 -10.57
C ALA A 292 -15.39 -11.06 -9.64
N GLY A 293 -15.17 -10.07 -8.77
CA GLY A 293 -14.01 -10.03 -7.89
C GLY A 293 -13.44 -8.65 -7.69
N TRP A 294 -12.26 -8.59 -7.09
CA TRP A 294 -11.53 -7.33 -6.88
C TRP A 294 -10.66 -7.00 -8.08
N HIS A 295 -10.77 -5.76 -8.55
CA HIS A 295 -10.01 -5.21 -9.67
C HIS A 295 -9.25 -3.97 -9.21
N ASN A 296 -8.06 -3.76 -9.75
CA ASN A 296 -7.31 -2.55 -9.46
C ASN A 296 -7.92 -1.36 -10.20
N ILE A 297 -8.00 -0.21 -9.54
CA ILE A 297 -8.40 1.05 -10.17
C ILE A 297 -7.43 2.16 -9.79
N GLU A 298 -7.05 2.96 -10.77
CA GLU A 298 -6.23 4.14 -10.62
C GLU A 298 -6.88 5.29 -11.36
N MET A 299 -6.99 6.45 -10.71
CA MET A 299 -7.45 7.68 -11.34
C MET A 299 -6.45 8.79 -11.08
N GLN A 300 -6.07 9.47 -12.16
CA GLN A 300 -5.34 10.72 -12.12
C GLN A 300 -6.26 11.83 -12.56
N TYR A 301 -6.18 12.97 -11.89
CA TYR A 301 -6.94 14.17 -12.16
C TYR A 301 -6.02 15.38 -12.03
N TYR A 302 -6.28 16.44 -12.78
CA TYR A 302 -5.69 17.75 -12.54
C TYR A 302 -6.71 18.87 -12.73
N GLU A 303 -6.44 19.95 -12.01
CA GLU A 303 -7.05 21.26 -12.19
C GLU A 303 -5.95 22.27 -12.55
N ASN A 304 -6.06 22.86 -13.73
CA ASN A 304 -5.15 23.91 -14.20
C ASN A 304 -5.71 25.30 -13.90
N GLY A 305 -7.01 25.49 -14.11
CA GLY A 305 -7.71 26.56 -13.41
C GLY A 305 -9.14 26.83 -13.85
N GLY A 306 -9.89 27.50 -12.98
CA GLY A 306 -11.32 27.67 -13.16
C GLY A 306 -12.11 27.00 -12.03
N GLY A 307 -12.91 26.00 -12.39
CA GLY A 307 -13.74 25.26 -11.45
C GLY A 307 -13.29 23.81 -11.35
N ALA A 308 -13.34 23.22 -10.15
CA ALA A 308 -12.90 21.86 -9.87
C ALA A 308 -13.96 21.01 -9.15
#